data_AF-A0A399IF58-F1
#
_entry.id   AF-A0A399IF58-F1
#
_cell.length_a   1.000
_cell.length_b   1.000
_cell.length_c   1.000
_cell.angle_alpha   90.00
_cell.angle_beta   90.00
_cell.angle_gamma   90.00
#
_symmetry.space_group_name_H-M   'P 1'
#
loop_
_entity.id
_entity.type
_entity.pdbx_description
1 polymer ?
#
loop_
_entity_poly.entity_id
_entity_poly.type
_entity_poly.pdbx_seq_one_letter_code
_entity_poly.pdbx_strand_id
1 'polypeptide(L)'
;MLALAALQALSSGCGKGTVDGSPGMPQSPGTVNPPIIAPDPNQGANVRKMAADADSYAITYGALDPATIQTLKTYPLVIVHPFNGNITRSQIMQIKQGAPVPGKPDVHPVVLCYVSIGEDSRTFGLTDEQIKSRFRGDGSGPSIDPRGAGASGMSLVGLDPLGTPTYGGYASYYLNDNAVRCKGAPDKIPDQNGYFAVRFVNAGDPAWYAEVSSMLMNEEQHTPPGLREMLTSDYGRGLSCDGVFLDTVDTAAPNFYTECDYTNHTSSEWTAQGFVNFMKRLRNDYPDKVILQNRGLFYFDPRRPHYQVTSRGVIDLGFFESYYLDNNSSTTVSPYYYDNKYNVAPKLMAEANRPDGFKVLSLGYANGFDAPKAGIDIQTLLGNSNTGYDILMTDVREALAVGFRHYITSASVDFVNSFVKNNEDMTDVAPPEWSSAYNAFNYNPILAPTPRVGIQKVAATVAGSITLSWDVALDMNKVSYVLYYRTSPFDFAADPALATATRVVLNPSVGEGYSSVWNSVNPEQALQTVYPYQSTITGLQHNVPYYFLIRAVDSKGNEDNNRVVLTATP
;
A
#
# COMPACT_ATOMS: atom_id res chain seq x y z
N MET A 1 5.42 -21.59 0.97
CA MET A 1 4.82 -21.01 2.21
C MET A 1 4.50 -19.53 2.10
N LEU A 2 5.16 -18.81 1.20
CA LEU A 2 4.78 -17.49 0.65
C LEU A 2 3.39 -17.41 -0.03
N ALA A 3 2.64 -18.51 -0.10
CA ALA A 3 1.31 -18.60 -0.69
C ALA A 3 0.21 -18.22 0.31
N LEU A 4 0.47 -18.37 1.61
CA LEU A 4 -0.57 -18.23 2.63
C LEU A 4 -0.80 -16.77 3.10
N ALA A 5 0.12 -15.85 2.78
CA ALA A 5 0.14 -14.48 3.30
C ALA A 5 -0.92 -13.55 2.69
N ALA A 6 -1.37 -13.83 1.47
CA ALA A 6 -2.54 -13.16 0.89
C ALA A 6 -3.85 -13.90 1.18
N LEU A 7 -3.74 -15.12 1.70
CA LEU A 7 -4.84 -16.06 1.72
C LEU A 7 -5.94 -15.57 2.64
N GLN A 8 -5.71 -15.21 3.89
CA GLN A 8 -6.78 -14.92 4.87
C GLN A 8 -7.11 -13.43 5.08
N ALA A 9 -6.24 -12.54 4.61
CA ALA A 9 -6.62 -11.14 4.38
C ALA A 9 -7.65 -11.02 3.23
N LEU A 10 -7.82 -12.09 2.44
CA LEU A 10 -8.92 -12.32 1.51
C LEU A 10 -9.84 -13.50 1.90
N SER A 11 -9.47 -14.42 2.81
CA SER A 11 -10.21 -15.68 3.12
C SER A 11 -10.68 -15.88 4.58
N SER A 12 -10.72 -14.83 5.39
CA SER A 12 -11.51 -14.86 6.65
C SER A 12 -12.45 -13.65 6.81
N GLY A 13 -12.71 -12.93 5.73
CA GLY A 13 -13.60 -11.77 5.72
C GLY A 13 -15.02 -12.14 5.30
N CYS A 14 -15.98 -11.96 6.21
CA CYS A 14 -17.42 -11.79 5.97
C CYS A 14 -18.24 -13.08 5.73
N GLY A 15 -18.61 -13.73 6.82
CA GLY A 15 -19.87 -14.45 6.88
C GLY A 15 -21.02 -13.45 6.78
N LYS A 16 -21.75 -13.47 5.65
CA LYS A 16 -22.85 -12.56 5.34
C LYS A 16 -22.38 -11.10 5.32
N GLY A 17 -22.07 -10.61 4.11
CA GLY A 17 -22.33 -9.20 3.80
C GLY A 17 -23.67 -8.83 4.42
N THR A 18 -23.67 -7.73 5.16
CA THR A 18 -24.81 -7.25 5.94
C THR A 18 -26.09 -7.58 5.20
N VAL A 19 -26.91 -8.43 5.81
CA VAL A 19 -28.33 -8.44 5.54
C VAL A 19 -28.73 -6.98 5.74
N ASP A 20 -29.02 -6.29 4.64
CA ASP A 20 -29.59 -4.94 4.64
C ASP A 20 -30.91 -5.01 5.42
N GLY A 21 -30.78 -4.82 6.73
CA GLY A 21 -31.83 -4.90 7.73
C GLY A 21 -31.88 -3.65 8.60
N SER A 22 -31.10 -2.62 8.26
CA SER A 22 -31.40 -1.27 8.70
C SER A 22 -32.70 -0.86 7.98
N PRO A 23 -33.83 -0.65 8.68
CA PRO A 23 -34.98 -0.01 8.05
C PRO A 23 -34.47 1.31 7.49
N GLY A 24 -34.75 1.56 6.21
CA GLY A 24 -34.43 2.83 5.57
C GLY A 24 -34.85 3.95 6.51
N MET A 25 -33.86 4.61 7.13
CA MET A 25 -34.15 5.76 7.96
C MET A 25 -34.80 6.80 7.03
N PRO A 26 -35.87 7.46 7.50
CA PRO A 26 -36.63 8.37 6.65
C PRO A 26 -35.67 9.41 6.06
N GLN A 27 -35.65 9.46 4.74
CA GLN A 27 -34.99 10.52 3.99
C GLN A 27 -35.49 11.85 4.52
N SER A 28 -34.58 12.69 5.02
CA SER A 28 -34.86 14.12 5.08
C SER A 28 -35.05 14.59 3.63
N PRO A 29 -36.19 15.20 3.27
CA PRO A 29 -36.41 15.71 1.93
C PRO A 29 -35.30 16.70 1.60
N GLY A 30 -34.75 16.57 0.39
CA GLY A 30 -33.61 17.31 -0.10
C GLY A 30 -33.70 18.81 0.19
N THR A 31 -32.99 19.25 1.21
CA THR A 31 -32.52 20.62 1.27
C THR A 31 -31.38 20.73 0.27
N VAL A 32 -31.66 21.41 -0.85
CA VAL A 32 -30.63 22.00 -1.68
C VAL A 32 -29.85 22.96 -0.78
N ASN A 33 -28.78 22.45 -0.16
CA ASN A 33 -27.89 23.30 0.61
C ASN A 33 -27.24 24.27 -0.39
N PRO A 34 -27.38 25.59 -0.18
CA PRO A 34 -26.73 26.56 -1.05
C PRO A 34 -25.21 26.34 -1.01
N PRO A 35 -24.48 26.61 -2.11
CA PRO A 35 -23.06 26.38 -2.18
C PRO A 35 -22.35 27.37 -1.26
N ILE A 36 -21.99 26.94 -0.05
CA ILE A 36 -20.86 27.56 0.65
C ILE A 36 -19.61 26.92 0.06
N ILE A 37 -19.19 27.39 -1.12
CA ILE A 37 -17.87 27.05 -1.65
C ILE A 37 -16.91 28.09 -1.09
N ALA A 38 -16.50 27.89 0.16
CA ALA A 38 -15.21 28.43 0.55
C ALA A 38 -14.17 27.92 -0.48
N PRO A 39 -13.22 28.75 -0.93
CA PRO A 39 -12.15 28.29 -1.80
C PRO A 39 -11.47 27.09 -1.14
N ASP A 40 -11.03 26.13 -1.97
CA ASP A 40 -10.31 24.97 -1.47
C ASP A 40 -9.03 25.46 -0.78
N PRO A 41 -8.86 25.24 0.55
CA PRO A 41 -7.72 25.78 1.27
C PRO A 41 -6.40 25.11 0.87
N ASN A 42 -6.46 23.93 0.22
CA ASN A 42 -5.30 23.26 -0.33
C ASN A 42 -4.99 23.69 -1.78
N GLN A 43 -5.75 24.64 -2.36
CA GLN A 43 -5.53 25.08 -3.73
C GLN A 43 -4.13 25.69 -3.89
N GLY A 44 -3.34 25.10 -4.79
CA GLY A 44 -1.96 25.51 -5.05
C GLY A 44 -0.94 25.01 -4.02
N ALA A 45 -1.38 24.29 -2.98
CA ALA A 45 -0.48 23.63 -2.05
C ALA A 45 0.15 22.38 -2.68
N ASN A 46 1.33 21.98 -2.17
CA ASN A 46 1.96 20.72 -2.55
C ASN A 46 1.38 19.58 -1.69
N VAL A 47 0.15 19.16 -2.01
CA VAL A 47 -0.58 18.13 -1.25
C VAL A 47 0.14 16.79 -1.22
N ARG A 48 0.94 16.48 -2.25
CA ARG A 48 1.81 15.28 -2.27
C ARG A 48 2.87 15.33 -1.20
N LYS A 49 3.55 16.47 -1.03
CA LYS A 49 4.49 16.67 0.07
C LYS A 49 3.79 16.63 1.42
N MET A 50 2.63 17.29 1.56
CA MET A 50 1.85 17.26 2.80
C MET A 50 1.47 15.83 3.21
N ALA A 51 1.05 15.00 2.26
CA ALA A 51 0.75 13.60 2.49
C ALA A 51 2.00 12.77 2.85
N ALA A 52 3.13 13.01 2.17
CA ALA A 52 4.40 12.36 2.50
C ALA A 52 4.91 12.74 3.90
N ASP A 53 4.63 13.95 4.35
CA ASP A 53 5.03 14.47 5.67
C ASP A 53 4.01 14.15 6.77
N ALA A 54 2.81 13.66 6.45
CA ALA A 54 1.77 13.37 7.44
C ALA A 54 2.23 12.33 8.47
N ASP A 55 2.21 12.69 9.76
CA ASP A 55 2.63 11.83 10.87
C ASP A 55 1.47 11.06 11.51
N SER A 56 0.23 11.36 11.15
CA SER A 56 -0.94 10.57 11.53
C SER A 56 -1.98 10.64 10.42
N TYR A 57 -2.91 9.68 10.39
CA TYR A 57 -4.02 9.70 9.46
C TYR A 57 -5.27 9.12 10.09
N ALA A 58 -6.42 9.42 9.48
CA ALA A 58 -7.69 8.78 9.80
C ALA A 58 -8.35 8.28 8.51
N ILE A 59 -9.12 7.20 8.63
CA ILE A 59 -9.92 6.64 7.54
C ILE A 59 -11.34 6.37 8.03
N THR A 60 -12.33 6.64 7.18
CA THR A 60 -13.71 6.22 7.42
C THR A 60 -14.48 5.95 6.12
N TYR A 61 -15.29 4.89 6.14
CA TYR A 61 -16.26 4.55 5.09
C TYR A 61 -17.68 4.94 5.47
N GLY A 62 -17.91 5.39 6.71
CA GLY A 62 -19.20 5.82 7.22
C GLY A 62 -19.60 7.23 6.82
N ALA A 63 -20.82 7.62 7.18
CA ALA A 63 -21.35 8.96 6.99
C ALA A 63 -20.59 10.00 7.85
N LEU A 64 -20.54 11.24 7.37
CA LEU A 64 -19.85 12.34 8.07
C LEU A 64 -20.83 13.25 8.79
N ASP A 65 -21.07 12.95 10.07
CA ASP A 65 -21.76 13.86 10.99
C ASP A 65 -20.81 14.97 11.50
N PRO A 66 -21.33 16.01 12.17
CA PRO A 66 -20.49 17.12 12.66
C PRO A 66 -19.38 16.70 13.63
N ALA A 67 -19.62 15.68 14.48
CA ALA A 67 -18.63 15.20 15.45
C ALA A 67 -17.48 14.46 14.76
N THR A 68 -17.80 13.66 13.75
CA THR A 68 -16.85 12.97 12.89
C THR A 68 -15.98 13.97 12.15
N ILE A 69 -16.58 14.98 11.50
CA ILE A 69 -15.85 16.05 10.80
C ILE A 69 -14.91 16.78 11.77
N GLN A 70 -15.37 17.08 12.98
CA GLN A 70 -14.53 17.77 13.97
C GLN A 70 -13.31 16.94 14.39
N THR A 71 -13.46 15.62 14.49
CA THR A 71 -12.32 14.72 14.75
C THR A 71 -11.37 14.67 13.55
N LEU A 72 -11.90 14.48 12.35
CA LEU A 72 -11.13 14.39 11.10
C LEU A 72 -10.32 15.66 10.81
N LYS A 73 -10.86 16.84 11.15
CA LYS A 73 -10.17 18.14 11.08
C LYS A 73 -8.83 18.19 11.82
N THR A 74 -8.61 17.29 12.78
CA THR A 74 -7.38 17.28 13.58
C THR A 74 -6.27 16.45 12.94
N TYR A 75 -6.55 15.67 11.89
CA TYR A 75 -5.58 14.82 11.22
C TYR A 75 -4.96 15.53 10.01
N PRO A 76 -3.65 15.36 9.75
CA PRO A 76 -3.03 15.94 8.56
C PRO A 76 -3.39 15.18 7.27
N LEU A 77 -3.84 13.93 7.38
CA LEU A 77 -4.30 13.10 6.26
C LEU A 77 -5.60 12.38 6.62
N VAL A 78 -6.59 12.45 5.74
CA VAL A 78 -7.92 11.86 5.92
C VAL A 78 -8.31 11.09 4.66
N ILE A 79 -8.84 9.88 4.84
CA ILE A 79 -9.37 9.03 3.76
C ILE A 79 -10.87 8.85 3.99
N VAL A 80 -11.68 9.11 2.96
CA VAL A 80 -13.15 8.98 3.03
C VAL A 80 -13.69 8.10 1.90
N HIS A 81 -14.79 7.40 2.14
CA HIS A 81 -15.51 6.66 1.10
C HIS A 81 -16.68 7.47 0.53
N PRO A 82 -16.57 8.02 -0.68
CA PRO A 82 -17.53 9.01 -1.17
C PRO A 82 -18.91 8.43 -1.48
N PHE A 83 -19.00 7.14 -1.81
CA PHE A 83 -20.27 6.44 -2.05
C PHE A 83 -20.96 6.01 -0.74
N ASN A 84 -20.38 5.07 0.02
CA ASN A 84 -20.91 4.59 1.31
C ASN A 84 -21.22 5.71 2.31
N GLY A 85 -20.34 6.71 2.44
CA GLY A 85 -20.57 7.84 3.35
C GLY A 85 -21.50 8.93 2.79
N ASN A 86 -21.94 8.81 1.54
CA ASN A 86 -22.66 9.84 0.77
C ASN A 86 -22.04 11.23 0.91
N ILE A 87 -20.74 11.31 0.62
CA ILE A 87 -19.93 12.47 0.95
C ILE A 87 -20.20 13.63 -0.01
N THR A 88 -20.37 14.82 0.54
CA THR A 88 -20.55 16.06 -0.23
C THR A 88 -19.28 16.90 -0.27
N ARG A 89 -19.17 17.75 -1.30
CA ARG A 89 -18.10 18.75 -1.38
C ARG A 89 -18.02 19.63 -0.13
N SER A 90 -19.15 20.05 0.42
CA SER A 90 -19.16 20.91 1.62
C SER A 90 -18.51 20.21 2.82
N GLN A 91 -18.73 18.90 3.00
CA GLN A 91 -18.09 18.16 4.09
C GLN A 91 -16.59 18.03 3.87
N ILE A 92 -16.13 17.78 2.63
CA ILE A 92 -14.71 17.76 2.29
C ILE A 92 -14.06 19.11 2.59
N MET A 93 -14.67 20.21 2.12
CA MET A 93 -14.16 21.56 2.39
C MET A 93 -14.14 21.88 3.88
N GLN A 94 -15.13 21.43 4.65
CA GLN A 94 -15.11 21.57 6.10
C GLN A 94 -13.93 20.81 6.70
N ILE A 95 -13.66 19.56 6.32
CA ILE A 95 -12.48 18.84 6.82
C ILE A 95 -11.20 19.60 6.48
N LYS A 96 -11.02 20.02 5.23
CA LYS A 96 -9.81 20.73 4.76
C LYS A 96 -9.56 22.07 5.44
N GLN A 97 -10.59 22.74 5.98
CA GLN A 97 -10.38 23.94 6.81
C GLN A 97 -9.52 23.67 8.04
N GLY A 98 -9.43 22.41 8.48
CA GLY A 98 -8.66 22.01 9.64
C GLY A 98 -9.26 22.48 10.96
N ALA A 99 -8.61 22.08 12.05
CA ALA A 99 -8.83 22.64 13.38
C ALA A 99 -7.93 23.87 13.59
N PRO A 100 -8.39 24.93 14.27
CA PRO A 100 -7.52 26.06 14.60
C PRO A 100 -6.33 25.60 15.44
N VAL A 101 -5.10 25.84 14.97
CA VAL A 101 -3.87 25.58 15.73
C VAL A 101 -3.23 26.93 16.10
N PRO A 102 -3.10 27.26 17.40
CA PRO A 102 -2.43 28.49 17.82
C PRO A 102 -1.03 28.62 17.21
N GLY A 103 -0.79 29.72 16.49
CA GLY A 103 0.50 29.99 15.82
C GLY A 103 0.75 29.20 14.53
N LYS A 104 -0.21 28.39 14.06
CA LYS A 104 -0.13 27.67 12.77
C LYS A 104 -1.48 27.72 12.03
N PRO A 105 -1.85 28.87 11.44
CA PRO A 105 -3.17 29.05 10.81
C PRO A 105 -3.40 28.20 9.55
N ASP A 106 -2.36 27.63 8.94
CA ASP A 106 -2.41 27.00 7.61
C ASP A 106 -2.29 25.46 7.64
N VAL A 107 -2.65 24.80 8.75
CA VAL A 107 -2.65 23.33 8.83
C VAL A 107 -3.95 22.79 8.26
N HIS A 108 -3.92 22.45 6.98
CA HIS A 108 -5.07 21.94 6.24
C HIS A 108 -4.91 20.42 6.00
N PRO A 109 -5.87 19.59 6.43
CA PRO A 109 -5.87 18.16 6.13
C PRO A 109 -5.84 17.91 4.62
N VAL A 110 -5.05 16.93 4.20
CA VAL A 110 -5.15 16.33 2.86
C VAL A 110 -6.28 15.32 2.87
N VAL A 111 -7.25 15.43 1.96
CA VAL A 111 -8.41 14.52 1.91
C VAL A 111 -8.37 13.63 0.67
N LEU A 112 -8.31 12.31 0.86
CA LEU A 112 -8.32 11.30 -0.20
C LEU A 112 -9.70 10.63 -0.30
N CYS A 113 -10.13 10.35 -1.54
CA CYS A 113 -11.39 9.67 -1.80
C CYS A 113 -11.15 8.23 -2.28
N TYR A 114 -11.83 7.27 -1.66
CA TYR A 114 -11.75 5.86 -2.01
C TYR A 114 -12.31 5.57 -3.40
N VAL A 115 -11.67 4.66 -4.13
CA VAL A 115 -12.18 4.04 -5.35
C VAL A 115 -11.63 2.62 -5.52
N SER A 116 -12.51 1.66 -5.82
CA SER A 116 -12.11 0.32 -6.26
C SER A 116 -11.74 0.35 -7.74
N ILE A 117 -10.56 -0.15 -8.09
CA ILE A 117 -10.08 -0.14 -9.49
C ILE A 117 -9.87 -1.53 -10.09
N GLY A 118 -9.88 -2.58 -9.26
CA GLY A 118 -9.82 -3.99 -9.66
C GLY A 118 -11.15 -4.74 -9.54
N GLU A 119 -12.23 -4.08 -9.10
CA GLU A 119 -13.57 -4.65 -9.01
C GLU A 119 -14.63 -3.62 -9.43
N ASP A 120 -15.65 -4.06 -10.18
CA ASP A 120 -16.75 -3.19 -10.63
C ASP A 120 -17.96 -3.28 -9.68
N SER A 121 -18.03 -2.36 -8.71
CA SER A 121 -19.12 -2.35 -7.72
C SER A 121 -20.51 -2.16 -8.32
N ARG A 122 -20.62 -1.59 -9.53
CA ARG A 122 -21.91 -1.41 -10.23
C ARG A 122 -22.60 -2.75 -10.55
N THR A 123 -21.87 -3.85 -10.46
CA THR A 123 -22.36 -5.22 -10.68
C THR A 123 -23.00 -5.84 -9.44
N PHE A 124 -22.90 -5.20 -8.27
CA PHE A 124 -23.47 -5.70 -7.02
C PHE A 124 -24.98 -5.99 -7.18
N GLY A 125 -25.39 -7.20 -6.76
CA GLY A 125 -26.78 -7.62 -6.80
C GLY A 125 -27.35 -7.90 -8.20
N LEU A 126 -26.54 -7.83 -9.26
CA LEU A 126 -26.98 -8.12 -10.63
C LEU A 126 -26.70 -9.58 -11.03
N THR A 127 -27.63 -10.15 -11.80
CA THR A 127 -27.43 -11.44 -12.50
C THR A 127 -26.48 -11.31 -13.69
N ASP A 128 -25.92 -12.42 -14.15
CA ASP A 128 -25.04 -12.45 -15.33
C ASP A 128 -25.69 -11.86 -16.57
N GLU A 129 -26.98 -12.09 -16.80
CA GLU A 129 -27.74 -11.52 -17.91
C GLU A 129 -27.92 -10.01 -17.79
N GLN A 130 -28.19 -9.51 -16.57
CA GLN A 130 -28.29 -8.07 -16.32
C GLN A 130 -26.95 -7.37 -16.52
N ILE A 131 -25.85 -7.96 -16.03
CA ILE A 131 -24.49 -7.46 -16.23
C ILE A 131 -24.19 -7.42 -17.73
N LYS A 132 -24.46 -8.50 -18.47
CA LYS A 132 -24.26 -8.57 -19.92
C LYS A 132 -25.05 -7.52 -20.69
N SER A 133 -26.30 -7.28 -20.29
CA SER A 133 -27.16 -6.28 -20.92
C SER A 133 -26.70 -4.85 -20.63
N ARG A 134 -26.22 -4.59 -19.41
CA ARG A 134 -25.87 -3.24 -18.95
C ARG A 134 -24.44 -2.84 -19.30
N PHE A 135 -23.50 -3.78 -19.19
CA PHE A 135 -22.06 -3.56 -19.31
C PHE A 135 -21.49 -4.38 -20.47
N ARG A 136 -22.07 -4.21 -21.65
CA ARG A 136 -21.67 -4.92 -22.87
C ARG A 136 -20.35 -4.42 -23.46
N GLY A 137 -20.05 -3.13 -23.33
CA GLY A 137 -18.91 -2.51 -24.03
C GLY A 137 -18.92 -2.81 -25.53
N ASP A 138 -17.78 -3.27 -26.04
CA ASP A 138 -17.62 -3.76 -27.43
C ASP A 138 -18.09 -5.22 -27.61
N GLY A 139 -18.40 -5.93 -26.53
CA GLY A 139 -18.84 -7.32 -26.51
C GLY A 139 -17.71 -8.35 -26.67
N SER A 140 -16.44 -7.95 -26.66
CA SER A 140 -15.30 -8.86 -26.81
C SER A 140 -14.99 -9.65 -25.53
N GLY A 141 -15.38 -9.10 -24.37
CA GLY A 141 -15.08 -9.67 -23.06
C GLY A 141 -16.02 -10.79 -22.60
N PRO A 142 -15.73 -11.40 -21.45
CA PRO A 142 -14.54 -11.15 -20.60
C PRO A 142 -13.23 -11.59 -21.27
N SER A 143 -12.10 -11.19 -20.71
CA SER A 143 -10.76 -11.48 -21.18
C SER A 143 -10.01 -12.41 -20.23
N ILE A 144 -9.04 -13.14 -20.76
CA ILE A 144 -8.17 -14.07 -20.02
C ILE A 144 -6.69 -13.77 -20.28
N ASP A 145 -5.81 -14.39 -19.49
CA ASP A 145 -4.36 -14.29 -19.61
C ASP A 145 -3.92 -14.55 -21.06
N PRO A 146 -3.26 -13.58 -21.72
CA PRO A 146 -2.81 -13.73 -23.10
C PRO A 146 -1.78 -14.83 -23.32
N ARG A 147 -1.19 -15.36 -22.24
CA ARG A 147 -0.24 -16.47 -22.26
C ARG A 147 -0.94 -17.84 -22.24
N GLY A 148 -2.23 -17.88 -21.92
CA GLY A 148 -3.03 -19.10 -21.80
C GLY A 148 -2.78 -19.88 -20.50
N ALA A 149 -3.23 -21.14 -20.47
CA ALA A 149 -3.18 -21.99 -19.29
C ALA A 149 -1.73 -22.29 -18.84
N GLY A 150 -1.50 -22.27 -17.52
CA GLY A 150 -0.20 -22.63 -16.92
C GLY A 150 0.84 -21.51 -16.88
N ALA A 151 0.45 -20.26 -17.17
CA ALA A 151 1.35 -19.11 -17.19
C ALA A 151 1.74 -18.55 -15.80
N SER A 152 1.27 -19.17 -14.72
CA SER A 152 1.50 -18.72 -13.34
C SER A 152 2.99 -18.54 -13.03
N GLY A 153 3.36 -17.37 -12.51
CA GLY A 153 4.72 -17.05 -12.09
C GLY A 153 5.68 -16.69 -13.24
N MET A 154 5.20 -16.63 -14.49
CA MET A 154 5.99 -16.17 -15.63
C MET A 154 6.11 -14.64 -15.65
N SER A 155 6.99 -14.11 -16.51
CA SER A 155 7.17 -12.65 -16.65
C SER A 155 5.85 -11.94 -16.97
N LEU A 156 5.70 -10.75 -16.38
CA LEU A 156 4.52 -9.89 -16.51
C LEU A 156 4.76 -8.66 -17.41
N VAL A 157 5.90 -8.62 -18.10
CA VAL A 157 6.29 -7.52 -18.99
C VAL A 157 5.90 -7.84 -20.43
N GLY A 158 5.41 -6.84 -21.16
CA GLY A 158 5.14 -6.96 -22.60
C GLY A 158 3.88 -7.75 -22.95
N LEU A 159 3.00 -8.00 -21.98
CA LEU A 159 1.71 -8.62 -22.20
C LEU A 159 0.73 -7.62 -22.85
N ASP A 160 -0.17 -8.13 -23.70
CA ASP A 160 -1.24 -7.31 -24.27
C ASP A 160 -2.14 -6.81 -23.13
N PRO A 161 -2.29 -5.48 -22.94
CA PRO A 161 -3.12 -4.94 -21.87
C PRO A 161 -4.61 -5.30 -22.00
N LEU A 162 -5.08 -5.77 -23.16
CA LEU A 162 -6.46 -6.22 -23.35
C LEU A 162 -6.67 -7.70 -22.98
N GLY A 163 -5.60 -8.49 -22.90
CA GLY A 163 -5.69 -9.94 -22.75
C GLY A 163 -6.25 -10.65 -23.99
N THR A 164 -6.61 -11.93 -23.84
CA THR A 164 -7.28 -12.69 -24.92
C THR A 164 -8.80 -12.60 -24.75
N PRO A 165 -9.55 -12.12 -25.75
CA PRO A 165 -11.01 -12.03 -25.66
C PRO A 165 -11.67 -13.41 -25.71
N THR A 166 -12.71 -13.62 -24.89
CA THR A 166 -13.52 -14.85 -24.89
C THR A 166 -14.80 -14.73 -25.73
N TYR A 167 -15.18 -13.52 -26.14
CA TYR A 167 -16.41 -13.18 -26.87
C TYR A 167 -17.69 -13.62 -26.13
N GLY A 168 -17.71 -13.46 -24.80
CA GLY A 168 -18.88 -13.70 -23.96
C GLY A 168 -19.99 -12.67 -24.12
N GLY A 169 -19.71 -11.52 -24.75
CA GLY A 169 -20.65 -10.43 -24.95
C GLY A 169 -20.69 -9.43 -23.79
N TYR A 170 -19.64 -9.40 -22.97
CA TYR A 170 -19.41 -8.42 -21.91
C TYR A 170 -18.36 -7.40 -22.36
N ALA A 171 -18.20 -6.32 -21.60
CA ALA A 171 -17.11 -5.37 -21.84
C ALA A 171 -15.73 -6.06 -21.73
N SER A 172 -14.79 -5.61 -22.58
CA SER A 172 -13.43 -6.15 -22.70
C SER A 172 -12.64 -6.23 -21.39
N TYR A 173 -12.95 -5.34 -20.45
CA TYR A 173 -12.24 -5.23 -19.18
C TYR A 173 -12.67 -6.24 -18.11
N TYR A 174 -13.74 -7.02 -18.28
CA TYR A 174 -14.06 -8.07 -17.32
C TYR A 174 -13.12 -9.26 -17.46
N LEU A 175 -12.83 -9.95 -16.36
CA LEU A 175 -11.88 -11.08 -16.31
C LEU A 175 -12.61 -12.43 -16.28
N ASN A 176 -12.04 -13.49 -16.86
CA ASN A 176 -12.57 -14.87 -16.78
C ASN A 176 -11.45 -15.92 -16.69
N ASP A 177 -10.35 -15.58 -16.01
CA ASP A 177 -9.19 -16.45 -15.84
C ASP A 177 -9.52 -17.74 -15.07
N ASN A 178 -10.52 -17.71 -14.19
CA ASN A 178 -10.92 -18.88 -13.42
C ASN A 178 -11.45 -20.00 -14.33
N ALA A 179 -12.10 -19.70 -15.46
CA ALA A 179 -12.55 -20.71 -16.43
C ALA A 179 -11.40 -21.51 -17.06
N VAL A 180 -10.23 -20.88 -17.20
CA VAL A 180 -9.03 -21.50 -17.77
C VAL A 180 -8.34 -22.40 -16.76
N ARG A 181 -8.37 -22.04 -15.47
CA ARG A 181 -7.60 -22.70 -14.42
C ARG A 181 -8.40 -23.69 -13.57
N CYS A 182 -9.67 -23.39 -13.32
CA CYS A 182 -10.49 -24.11 -12.36
C CYS A 182 -11.54 -24.96 -13.04
N LYS A 183 -11.50 -26.27 -12.76
CA LYS A 183 -12.47 -27.22 -13.31
C LYS A 183 -13.89 -26.85 -12.84
N GLY A 184 -14.77 -26.57 -13.79
CA GLY A 184 -16.18 -26.25 -13.52
C GLY A 184 -16.46 -24.76 -13.31
N ALA A 185 -15.45 -23.89 -13.37
CA ALA A 185 -15.69 -22.45 -13.43
C ALA A 185 -16.40 -22.09 -14.75
N PRO A 186 -17.36 -21.15 -14.74
CA PRO A 186 -18.15 -20.83 -15.91
C PRO A 186 -17.32 -20.17 -17.03
N ASP A 187 -17.38 -20.74 -18.23
CA ASP A 187 -16.74 -20.20 -19.42
C ASP A 187 -17.50 -18.96 -19.95
N LYS A 188 -16.76 -17.91 -20.32
CA LYS A 188 -17.26 -16.65 -20.90
C LYS A 188 -18.13 -15.79 -19.98
N ILE A 189 -18.09 -16.03 -18.68
CA ILE A 189 -18.82 -15.25 -17.68
C ILE A 189 -17.80 -14.56 -16.77
N PRO A 190 -17.91 -13.26 -16.50
CA PRO A 190 -16.97 -12.56 -15.63
C PRO A 190 -16.77 -13.24 -14.26
N ASP A 191 -15.52 -13.40 -13.86
CA ASP A 191 -15.13 -13.88 -12.54
C ASP A 191 -15.65 -12.93 -11.47
N GLN A 192 -16.06 -13.50 -10.33
CA GLN A 192 -16.73 -12.78 -9.26
C GLN A 192 -15.95 -12.89 -7.95
N ASN A 193 -15.86 -11.78 -7.23
CA ASN A 193 -15.51 -11.80 -5.82
C ASN A 193 -16.69 -12.39 -5.02
N GLY A 194 -16.50 -13.55 -4.39
CA GLY A 194 -17.58 -14.23 -3.67
C GLY A 194 -18.02 -13.58 -2.36
N TYR A 195 -17.22 -12.66 -1.78
CA TYR A 195 -17.58 -11.95 -0.55
C TYR A 195 -18.36 -10.66 -0.83
N PHE A 196 -17.92 -9.89 -1.83
CA PHE A 196 -18.56 -8.62 -2.20
C PHE A 196 -19.60 -8.77 -3.31
N ALA A 197 -19.68 -9.95 -3.96
CA ALA A 197 -20.61 -10.24 -5.05
C ALA A 197 -20.52 -9.24 -6.21
N VAL A 198 -19.30 -8.84 -6.57
CA VAL A 198 -18.96 -7.93 -7.68
C VAL A 198 -17.97 -8.60 -8.63
N ARG A 199 -17.85 -8.09 -9.86
CA ARG A 199 -16.98 -8.68 -10.89
C ARG A 199 -15.58 -8.10 -10.89
N PHE A 200 -14.60 -8.96 -11.08
CA PHE A 200 -13.21 -8.57 -11.27
C PHE A 200 -13.02 -7.90 -12.63
N VAL A 201 -12.13 -6.90 -12.65
CA VAL A 201 -11.79 -6.15 -13.87
C VAL A 201 -10.30 -6.04 -14.08
N ASN A 202 -9.91 -6.03 -15.33
CA ASN A 202 -8.56 -5.70 -15.79
C ASN A 202 -8.38 -4.18 -15.75
N ALA A 203 -7.69 -3.68 -14.72
CA ALA A 203 -7.41 -2.26 -14.60
C ALA A 203 -6.53 -1.70 -15.75
N GLY A 204 -5.83 -2.58 -16.48
CA GLY A 204 -5.01 -2.23 -17.64
C GLY A 204 -5.79 -1.91 -18.91
N ASP A 205 -7.07 -2.31 -18.98
CA ASP A 205 -7.90 -2.03 -20.14
C ASP A 205 -8.21 -0.51 -20.23
N PRO A 206 -7.86 0.17 -21.34
CA PRO A 206 -8.14 1.60 -21.49
C PRO A 206 -9.61 1.99 -21.38
N ALA A 207 -10.54 1.09 -21.73
CA ALA A 207 -11.98 1.31 -21.59
C ALA A 207 -12.38 1.35 -20.12
N TRP A 208 -11.79 0.51 -19.26
CA TRP A 208 -12.05 0.56 -17.82
C TRP A 208 -11.62 1.89 -17.20
N TYR A 209 -10.43 2.40 -17.56
CA TYR A 209 -10.01 3.72 -17.10
C TYR A 209 -10.99 4.81 -17.54
N ALA A 210 -11.49 4.76 -18.78
CA ALA A 210 -12.47 5.72 -19.28
C ALA A 210 -13.79 5.67 -18.50
N GLU A 211 -14.27 4.46 -18.19
CA GLU A 211 -15.43 4.23 -17.32
C GLU A 211 -15.19 4.84 -15.94
N VAL A 212 -14.18 4.37 -15.19
CA VAL A 212 -13.86 4.83 -13.83
C VAL A 212 -13.60 6.34 -13.77
N SER A 213 -13.04 6.93 -14.82
CA SER A 213 -12.82 8.37 -14.89
C SER A 213 -14.13 9.16 -14.99
N SER A 214 -15.09 8.66 -15.76
CA SER A 214 -16.30 9.40 -16.14
C SER A 214 -17.56 9.08 -15.33
N MET A 215 -17.56 8.01 -14.52
CA MET A 215 -18.71 7.65 -13.69
C MET A 215 -19.22 8.83 -12.86
N LEU A 216 -20.55 8.95 -12.78
CA LEU A 216 -21.25 9.84 -11.86
C LEU A 216 -21.91 9.01 -10.78
N MET A 217 -21.86 9.48 -9.53
CA MET A 217 -22.50 8.77 -8.43
C MET A 217 -24.01 8.61 -8.69
N ASN A 218 -24.50 7.40 -8.53
CA ASN A 218 -25.92 7.06 -8.61
C ASN A 218 -26.23 5.94 -7.61
N GLU A 219 -26.92 6.28 -6.52
CA GLU A 219 -27.28 5.33 -5.46
C GLU A 219 -28.25 4.25 -5.95
N GLU A 220 -29.26 4.62 -6.75
CA GLU A 220 -30.27 3.69 -7.27
C GLU A 220 -29.65 2.61 -8.16
N GLN A 221 -28.58 2.96 -8.86
CA GLN A 221 -27.86 2.08 -9.77
C GLN A 221 -26.56 1.52 -9.18
N HIS A 222 -26.35 1.70 -7.87
CA HIS A 222 -25.15 1.30 -7.14
C HIS A 222 -23.83 1.73 -7.82
N THR A 223 -23.82 2.94 -8.38
CA THR A 223 -22.67 3.48 -9.11
C THR A 223 -21.89 4.46 -8.22
N PRO A 224 -20.63 4.18 -7.89
CA PRO A 224 -19.79 5.11 -7.14
C PRO A 224 -19.37 6.30 -8.01
N PRO A 225 -18.93 7.43 -7.40
CA PRO A 225 -18.38 8.54 -8.16
C PRO A 225 -17.06 8.15 -8.83
N GLY A 226 -16.87 8.62 -10.06
CA GLY A 226 -15.62 8.42 -10.82
C GLY A 226 -14.51 9.41 -10.46
N LEU A 227 -13.32 9.22 -11.06
CA LEU A 227 -12.13 10.05 -10.79
C LEU A 227 -12.37 11.53 -11.05
N ARG A 228 -13.07 11.88 -12.14
CA ARG A 228 -13.37 13.29 -12.43
C ARG A 228 -14.28 13.89 -11.38
N GLU A 229 -15.33 13.19 -10.96
CA GLU A 229 -16.23 13.70 -9.92
C GLU A 229 -15.51 13.87 -8.58
N MET A 230 -14.60 12.95 -8.24
CA MET A 230 -13.82 13.03 -7.01
C MET A 230 -12.75 14.12 -7.04
N LEU A 231 -11.96 14.23 -8.10
CA LEU A 231 -10.73 15.02 -8.14
C LEU A 231 -10.90 16.44 -8.68
N THR A 232 -12.02 16.73 -9.33
CA THR A 232 -12.30 18.05 -9.92
C THR A 232 -13.36 18.80 -9.15
N SER A 233 -13.52 20.08 -9.50
CA SER A 233 -14.52 20.97 -8.94
C SER A 233 -15.72 21.21 -9.84
N ASP A 234 -15.66 20.76 -11.10
CA ASP A 234 -16.55 21.16 -12.20
C ASP A 234 -17.29 19.98 -12.88
N TYR A 235 -17.09 18.75 -12.39
CA TYR A 235 -17.75 17.55 -12.91
C TYR A 235 -18.57 16.83 -11.84
N GLY A 236 -19.83 16.49 -12.14
CA GLY A 236 -20.74 15.84 -11.17
C GLY A 236 -20.93 16.66 -9.91
N ARG A 237 -20.78 16.04 -8.73
CA ARG A 237 -20.75 16.74 -7.44
C ARG A 237 -19.47 17.56 -7.20
N GLY A 238 -18.43 17.35 -8.00
CA GLY A 238 -17.17 18.10 -7.93
C GLY A 238 -16.56 18.13 -6.53
N LEU A 239 -16.25 16.94 -5.98
CA LEU A 239 -15.87 16.76 -4.58
C LEU A 239 -14.54 17.46 -4.22
N SER A 240 -13.66 17.66 -5.20
CA SER A 240 -12.36 18.32 -5.04
C SER A 240 -11.48 17.65 -3.97
N CYS A 241 -11.40 16.32 -3.95
CA CYS A 241 -10.45 15.59 -3.10
C CYS A 241 -9.00 15.92 -3.52
N ASP A 242 -8.06 15.87 -2.59
CA ASP A 242 -6.62 16.10 -2.83
C ASP A 242 -5.92 14.89 -3.45
N GLY A 243 -6.61 13.75 -3.49
CA GLY A 243 -6.13 12.53 -4.11
C GLY A 243 -7.12 11.39 -3.99
N VAL A 244 -6.65 10.20 -4.33
CA VAL A 244 -7.46 8.98 -4.29
C VAL A 244 -6.76 7.86 -3.52
N PHE A 245 -7.59 7.04 -2.87
CA PHE A 245 -7.21 5.77 -2.30
C PHE A 245 -7.69 4.66 -3.25
N LEU A 246 -6.74 4.03 -3.93
CA LEU A 246 -6.98 2.99 -4.93
C LEU A 246 -7.04 1.62 -4.25
N ASP A 247 -8.21 1.03 -4.20
CA ASP A 247 -8.43 -0.30 -3.62
C ASP A 247 -8.48 -1.39 -4.69
N THR A 248 -8.53 -2.66 -4.23
CA THR A 248 -8.65 -3.89 -5.04
C THR A 248 -7.52 -4.09 -6.04
N VAL A 249 -6.34 -3.52 -5.75
CA VAL A 249 -5.09 -3.74 -6.50
C VAL A 249 -4.63 -5.20 -6.43
N ASP A 250 -5.05 -5.91 -5.38
CA ASP A 250 -4.81 -7.35 -5.21
C ASP A 250 -5.58 -8.23 -6.21
N THR A 251 -6.48 -7.70 -7.05
CA THR A 251 -7.01 -8.47 -8.19
C THR A 251 -5.87 -9.01 -9.07
N ALA A 252 -4.75 -8.28 -9.16
CA ALA A 252 -3.53 -8.69 -9.85
C ALA A 252 -2.59 -9.58 -9.01
N ALA A 253 -3.02 -10.11 -7.87
CA ALA A 253 -2.19 -10.93 -7.00
C ALA A 253 -1.62 -12.16 -7.72
N PRO A 254 -0.44 -12.67 -7.29
CA PRO A 254 0.09 -13.93 -7.79
C PRO A 254 -0.94 -15.06 -7.77
N ASN A 255 -1.06 -15.80 -8.85
CA ASN A 255 -2.12 -16.79 -9.05
C ASN A 255 -2.14 -17.86 -7.95
N PHE A 256 -0.99 -18.23 -7.38
CA PHE A 256 -0.91 -19.22 -6.30
C PHE A 256 -1.33 -18.68 -4.92
N TYR A 257 -1.78 -17.42 -4.81
CA TYR A 257 -2.34 -16.85 -3.59
C TYR A 257 -3.79 -17.25 -3.35
N THR A 258 -4.46 -17.87 -4.33
CA THR A 258 -5.77 -18.44 -4.11
C THR A 258 -5.88 -19.79 -4.82
N GLU A 259 -6.66 -20.68 -4.22
CA GLU A 259 -6.98 -22.00 -4.78
C GLU A 259 -8.40 -22.00 -5.34
N CYS A 260 -8.70 -22.92 -6.26
CA CYS A 260 -9.98 -22.96 -6.97
C CYS A 260 -11.22 -23.16 -6.08
N ASP A 261 -11.05 -23.66 -4.86
CA ASP A 261 -12.13 -23.87 -3.89
C ASP A 261 -12.35 -22.66 -2.97
N TYR A 262 -11.59 -21.57 -3.14
CA TYR A 262 -11.74 -20.39 -2.31
C TYR A 262 -12.88 -19.51 -2.80
N THR A 263 -13.66 -18.99 -1.84
CA THR A 263 -14.78 -18.07 -2.08
C THR A 263 -14.38 -16.85 -2.92
N ASN A 264 -13.15 -16.36 -2.74
CA ASN A 264 -12.63 -15.20 -3.45
C ASN A 264 -11.42 -15.54 -4.34
N HIS A 265 -11.58 -16.57 -5.16
CA HIS A 265 -10.53 -17.01 -6.07
C HIS A 265 -10.33 -16.01 -7.23
N THR A 266 -9.07 -15.61 -7.46
CA THR A 266 -8.64 -14.84 -8.63
C THR A 266 -7.40 -15.48 -9.26
N SER A 267 -7.35 -15.50 -10.59
CA SER A 267 -6.24 -16.02 -11.39
C SER A 267 -5.70 -14.97 -12.38
N SER A 268 -5.74 -13.70 -11.98
CA SER A 268 -5.57 -12.56 -12.90
C SER A 268 -4.23 -11.85 -12.77
N GLU A 269 -3.16 -12.56 -12.35
CA GLU A 269 -1.85 -11.94 -12.07
C GLU A 269 -1.25 -11.20 -13.29
N TRP A 270 -1.62 -11.60 -14.51
CA TRP A 270 -1.17 -11.00 -15.77
C TRP A 270 -1.58 -9.53 -15.90
N THR A 271 -2.61 -9.10 -15.19
CA THR A 271 -3.11 -7.72 -15.18
C THR A 271 -2.19 -6.76 -14.43
N ALA A 272 -1.15 -7.24 -13.74
CA ALA A 272 -0.31 -6.43 -12.87
C ALA A 272 0.32 -5.21 -13.55
N GLN A 273 0.87 -5.37 -14.76
CA GLN A 273 1.39 -4.23 -15.51
C GLN A 273 0.28 -3.22 -15.84
N GLY A 274 -0.93 -3.71 -16.08
CA GLY A 274 -2.13 -2.92 -16.31
C GLY A 274 -2.49 -2.01 -15.13
N PHE A 275 -2.47 -2.52 -13.91
CA PHE A 275 -2.70 -1.70 -12.70
C PHE A 275 -1.66 -0.58 -12.56
N VAL A 276 -0.39 -0.86 -12.83
CA VAL A 276 0.65 0.19 -12.80
C VAL A 276 0.47 1.21 -13.94
N ASN A 277 0.01 0.77 -15.11
CA ASN A 277 -0.33 1.67 -16.21
C ASN A 277 -1.53 2.56 -15.90
N PHE A 278 -2.55 2.02 -15.21
CA PHE A 278 -3.67 2.79 -14.67
C PHE A 278 -3.16 3.92 -13.76
N MET A 279 -2.28 3.59 -12.81
CA MET A 279 -1.71 4.57 -11.87
C MET A 279 -0.85 5.61 -12.58
N LYS A 280 -0.06 5.22 -13.59
CA LYS A 280 0.72 6.16 -14.43
C LYS A 280 -0.17 7.11 -15.21
N ARG A 281 -1.27 6.60 -15.78
CA ARG A 281 -2.26 7.44 -16.48
C ARG A 281 -2.94 8.40 -15.51
N LEU A 282 -3.37 7.92 -14.34
CA LEU A 282 -3.89 8.77 -13.27
C LEU A 282 -2.91 9.87 -12.86
N ARG A 283 -1.62 9.55 -12.68
CA ARG A 283 -0.58 10.53 -12.39
C ARG A 283 -0.43 11.57 -13.51
N ASN A 284 -0.53 11.17 -14.76
CA ASN A 284 -0.44 12.10 -15.90
C ASN A 284 -1.65 13.03 -15.97
N ASP A 285 -2.85 12.49 -15.76
CA ASP A 285 -4.11 13.25 -15.82
C ASP A 285 -4.27 14.17 -14.60
N TYR A 286 -3.69 13.80 -13.45
CA TYR A 286 -3.78 14.50 -12.17
C TYR A 286 -2.41 14.61 -11.47
N PRO A 287 -1.46 15.41 -12.01
CA PRO A 287 -0.06 15.41 -11.57
C PRO A 287 0.15 15.92 -10.14
N ASP A 288 -0.75 16.78 -9.65
CA ASP A 288 -0.73 17.40 -8.33
C ASP A 288 -1.43 16.56 -7.25
N LYS A 289 -2.19 15.52 -7.62
CA LYS A 289 -2.99 14.72 -6.68
C LYS A 289 -2.21 13.62 -5.99
N VAL A 290 -2.63 13.24 -4.80
CA VAL A 290 -2.04 12.13 -4.05
C VAL A 290 -2.58 10.79 -4.58
N ILE A 291 -1.69 9.81 -4.74
CA ILE A 291 -2.07 8.43 -5.06
C ILE A 291 -1.67 7.52 -3.90
N LEU A 292 -2.66 6.98 -3.20
CA LEU A 292 -2.52 5.95 -2.18
C LEU A 292 -2.96 4.60 -2.76
N GLN A 293 -2.08 3.60 -2.75
CA GLN A 293 -2.39 2.23 -3.19
C GLN A 293 -2.74 1.35 -1.98
N ASN A 294 -3.88 0.65 -2.01
CA ASN A 294 -4.18 -0.42 -1.05
C ASN A 294 -3.44 -1.70 -1.39
N ARG A 295 -2.67 -2.25 -0.44
CA ARG A 295 -1.94 -3.51 -0.58
C ARG A 295 -1.13 -3.56 -1.88
N GLY A 296 -1.31 -4.61 -2.71
CA GLY A 296 -0.43 -4.86 -3.85
C GLY A 296 1.02 -5.09 -3.42
N LEU A 297 1.24 -5.60 -2.21
CA LEU A 297 2.59 -5.64 -1.59
C LEU A 297 3.57 -6.52 -2.39
N PHE A 298 3.06 -7.42 -3.22
CA PHE A 298 3.83 -8.23 -4.16
C PHE A 298 4.58 -7.39 -5.22
N TYR A 299 4.17 -6.15 -5.53
CA TYR A 299 4.94 -5.23 -6.38
C TYR A 299 6.28 -4.80 -5.77
N PHE A 300 6.46 -5.02 -4.47
CA PHE A 300 7.67 -4.66 -3.72
C PHE A 300 8.45 -5.89 -3.24
N ASP A 301 8.00 -7.10 -3.61
CA ASP A 301 8.68 -8.34 -3.28
C ASP A 301 9.48 -8.85 -4.49
N PRO A 302 10.83 -8.77 -4.49
CA PRO A 302 11.68 -9.21 -5.60
C PRO A 302 11.56 -10.71 -5.90
N ARG A 303 10.95 -11.51 -5.03
CA ARG A 303 10.68 -12.94 -5.27
C ARG A 303 9.53 -13.15 -6.26
N ARG A 304 8.81 -12.09 -6.63
CA ARG A 304 7.63 -12.14 -7.51
C ARG A 304 7.91 -11.49 -8.86
N PRO A 305 7.36 -12.02 -9.96
CA PRO A 305 7.47 -11.36 -11.26
C PRO A 305 6.84 -9.96 -11.25
N HIS A 306 5.91 -9.69 -10.34
CA HIS A 306 5.33 -8.36 -10.11
C HIS A 306 6.35 -7.27 -9.82
N TYR A 307 7.51 -7.59 -9.25
CA TYR A 307 8.58 -6.62 -9.01
C TYR A 307 9.09 -6.00 -10.32
N GLN A 308 9.03 -6.73 -11.45
CA GLN A 308 9.40 -6.19 -12.77
C GLN A 308 8.54 -4.99 -13.17
N VAL A 309 7.32 -4.92 -12.64
CA VAL A 309 6.30 -3.94 -12.98
C VAL A 309 5.87 -3.16 -11.74
N THR A 310 6.81 -2.89 -10.84
CA THR A 310 6.57 -2.19 -9.57
C THR A 310 5.85 -0.85 -9.74
N SER A 311 5.02 -0.49 -8.76
CA SER A 311 4.34 0.82 -8.67
C SER A 311 5.18 1.90 -7.96
N ARG A 312 6.40 1.58 -7.51
CA ARG A 312 7.35 2.58 -6.97
C ARG A 312 7.62 3.69 -7.98
N GLY A 313 7.72 4.93 -7.51
CA GLY A 313 7.86 6.12 -8.34
C GLY A 313 6.57 6.65 -8.95
N VAL A 314 5.44 5.95 -8.79
CA VAL A 314 4.11 6.39 -9.27
C VAL A 314 3.20 6.80 -8.11
N ILE A 315 3.20 5.99 -7.05
CA ILE A 315 2.41 6.20 -5.83
C ILE A 315 3.14 7.14 -4.85
N ASP A 316 2.38 7.87 -4.03
CA ASP A 316 2.92 8.69 -2.95
C ASP A 316 2.87 7.95 -1.61
N LEU A 317 1.87 7.08 -1.46
CA LEU A 317 1.60 6.33 -0.25
C LEU A 317 1.27 4.86 -0.58
N GLY A 318 1.72 3.94 0.26
CA GLY A 318 1.29 2.53 0.25
C GLY A 318 0.49 2.21 1.50
N PHE A 319 -0.55 1.39 1.39
CA PHE A 319 -1.40 0.98 2.51
C PHE A 319 -1.20 -0.51 2.83
N PHE A 320 -0.99 -0.83 4.10
CA PHE A 320 -0.87 -2.21 4.59
C PHE A 320 -2.08 -2.54 5.46
N GLU A 321 -2.95 -3.39 4.93
CA GLU A 321 -4.11 -3.91 5.63
C GLU A 321 -4.03 -5.44 5.68
N SER A 322 -3.76 -6.09 6.80
CA SER A 322 -3.43 -5.58 8.13
C SER A 322 -2.06 -6.07 8.58
N TYR A 323 -1.35 -5.28 9.37
CA TYR A 323 -0.01 -5.62 9.83
C TYR A 323 0.00 -6.55 11.06
N TYR A 324 -0.57 -6.11 12.20
CA TYR A 324 -0.62 -6.89 13.44
C TYR A 324 -2.05 -7.27 13.87
N LEU A 325 -3.01 -6.34 13.98
CA LEU A 325 -4.44 -6.69 14.19
C LEU A 325 -5.19 -6.79 12.85
N ASP A 326 -5.62 -8.00 12.47
CA ASP A 326 -6.50 -8.22 11.32
C ASP A 326 -7.98 -8.11 11.69
N ASN A 327 -8.89 -8.26 10.73
CA ASN A 327 -10.34 -8.23 10.95
C ASN A 327 -10.96 -9.63 11.22
N ASN A 328 -10.15 -10.65 11.45
CA ASN A 328 -10.65 -11.99 11.76
C ASN A 328 -11.18 -12.03 13.20
N SER A 329 -12.45 -12.37 13.39
CA SER A 329 -13.07 -12.45 14.72
C SER A 329 -12.56 -13.62 15.57
N SER A 330 -11.96 -14.64 14.94
CA SER A 330 -11.47 -15.86 15.59
C SER A 330 -10.06 -15.73 16.18
N THR A 331 -9.32 -14.69 15.79
CA THR A 331 -7.95 -14.45 16.24
C THR A 331 -7.79 -13.02 16.72
N THR A 332 -7.13 -12.81 17.86
CA THR A 332 -6.85 -11.45 18.35
C THR A 332 -5.78 -10.80 17.48
N VAL A 333 -4.62 -11.46 17.35
CA VAL A 333 -3.50 -11.05 16.50
C VAL A 333 -3.57 -11.79 15.17
N SER A 334 -3.17 -11.13 14.10
CA SER A 334 -3.14 -11.75 12.78
C SER A 334 -2.26 -13.01 12.79
N PRO A 335 -2.74 -14.15 12.25
CA PRO A 335 -1.92 -15.36 12.14
C PRO A 335 -0.72 -15.18 11.19
N TYR A 336 -0.68 -14.09 10.41
CA TYR A 336 0.41 -13.73 9.50
C TYR A 336 1.37 -12.70 10.07
N TYR A 337 1.16 -12.23 11.30
CA TYR A 337 1.94 -11.14 11.85
C TYR A 337 3.46 -11.38 11.74
N TYR A 338 3.94 -12.60 12.03
CA TYR A 338 5.37 -12.90 11.89
C TYR A 338 5.86 -12.90 10.43
N ASP A 339 5.04 -13.30 9.46
CA ASP A 339 5.38 -13.16 8.05
C ASP A 339 5.40 -11.68 7.63
N ASN A 340 4.38 -10.93 8.06
CA ASN A 340 4.29 -9.48 7.83
C ASN A 340 5.53 -8.76 8.36
N LYS A 341 5.91 -9.05 9.61
CA LYS A 341 7.05 -8.42 10.29
C LYS A 341 8.41 -8.84 9.73
N TYR A 342 8.61 -10.14 9.48
CA TYR A 342 9.94 -10.67 9.18
C TYR A 342 10.21 -10.92 7.70
N ASN A 343 9.18 -10.96 6.85
CA ASN A 343 9.35 -11.15 5.41
C ASN A 343 8.83 -9.98 4.58
N VAL A 344 7.66 -9.43 4.90
CA VAL A 344 7.02 -8.40 4.07
C VAL A 344 7.59 -7.01 4.39
N ALA A 345 7.58 -6.59 5.65
CA ALA A 345 7.99 -5.25 6.07
C ALA A 345 9.44 -4.90 5.65
N PRO A 346 10.47 -5.77 5.81
CA PRO A 346 11.82 -5.44 5.36
C PRO A 346 11.92 -5.17 3.86
N LYS A 347 11.18 -5.93 3.03
CA LYS A 347 11.15 -5.75 1.57
C LYS A 347 10.37 -4.51 1.17
N LEU A 348 9.21 -4.29 1.79
CA LEU A 348 8.40 -3.10 1.58
C LEU A 348 9.17 -1.83 1.93
N MET A 349 9.80 -1.80 3.11
CA MET A 349 10.57 -0.63 3.56
C MET A 349 11.86 -0.43 2.80
N ALA A 350 12.45 -1.49 2.22
CA ALA A 350 13.55 -1.35 1.28
C ALA A 350 13.15 -0.55 0.01
N GLU A 351 11.89 -0.61 -0.40
CA GLU A 351 11.36 0.16 -1.53
C GLU A 351 10.81 1.53 -1.09
N ALA A 352 10.12 1.60 0.05
CA ALA A 352 9.56 2.83 0.61
C ALA A 352 10.64 3.87 0.97
N ASN A 353 11.78 3.42 1.49
CA ASN A 353 12.88 4.31 1.91
C ASN A 353 13.73 4.83 0.73
N ARG A 354 13.49 4.37 -0.50
CA ARG A 354 14.20 4.88 -1.68
C ARG A 354 13.90 6.36 -1.95
N PRO A 355 14.73 7.02 -2.78
CA PRO A 355 14.53 8.44 -3.15
C PRO A 355 13.18 8.70 -3.83
N ASP A 356 12.73 7.78 -4.68
CA ASP A 356 11.45 7.74 -5.39
C ASP A 356 10.43 6.80 -4.71
N GLY A 357 10.67 6.46 -3.44
CA GLY A 357 9.79 5.65 -2.62
C GLY A 357 8.55 6.40 -2.14
N PHE A 358 7.86 5.83 -1.16
CA PHE A 358 6.57 6.29 -0.66
C PHE A 358 6.51 6.14 0.87
N LYS A 359 5.56 6.80 1.53
CA LYS A 359 5.28 6.56 2.96
C LYS A 359 4.28 5.42 3.09
N VAL A 360 4.45 4.57 4.11
CA VAL A 360 3.53 3.45 4.38
C VAL A 360 2.54 3.83 5.46
N LEU A 361 1.26 3.63 5.18
CA LEU A 361 0.17 3.64 6.15
C LEU A 361 -0.20 2.20 6.47
N SER A 362 -0.63 1.92 7.70
CA SER A 362 -1.16 0.60 8.07
C SER A 362 -2.44 0.71 8.89
N LEU A 363 -3.32 -0.27 8.72
CA LEU A 363 -4.64 -0.32 9.37
C LEU A 363 -4.76 -1.55 10.27
N GLY A 364 -5.21 -1.32 11.51
CA GLY A 364 -5.55 -2.34 12.49
C GLY A 364 -7.04 -2.34 12.82
N TYR A 365 -7.55 -3.50 13.25
CA TYR A 365 -8.96 -3.69 13.55
C TYR A 365 -9.21 -4.12 14.99
N ALA A 366 -9.98 -3.31 15.73
CA ALA A 366 -10.31 -3.59 17.14
C ALA A 366 -11.43 -4.64 17.30
N ASN A 367 -12.16 -4.97 16.23
CA ASN A 367 -13.15 -6.05 16.19
C ASN A 367 -13.05 -6.82 14.85
N GLY A 368 -13.73 -7.96 14.77
CA GLY A 368 -13.92 -8.65 13.49
C GLY A 368 -15.22 -8.23 12.81
N PHE A 369 -15.37 -8.60 11.54
CA PHE A 369 -16.58 -8.31 10.75
C PHE A 369 -17.85 -8.89 11.39
N ASP A 370 -17.79 -10.15 11.81
CA ASP A 370 -18.99 -10.90 12.21
C ASP A 370 -19.19 -10.93 13.74
N ALA A 371 -18.17 -10.55 14.52
CA ALA A 371 -18.21 -10.59 15.98
C ALA A 371 -17.11 -9.73 16.63
N PRO A 372 -17.28 -9.33 17.91
CA PRO A 372 -16.20 -8.76 18.71
C PRO A 372 -14.98 -9.69 18.77
N LYS A 373 -13.78 -9.10 18.85
CA LYS A 373 -12.55 -9.87 19.08
C LYS A 373 -12.41 -10.19 20.56
N ALA A 374 -11.98 -11.40 20.87
CA ALA A 374 -11.66 -11.78 22.24
C ALA A 374 -10.55 -10.88 22.81
N GLY A 375 -10.79 -10.30 23.99
CA GLY A 375 -9.81 -9.51 24.73
C GLY A 375 -9.70 -8.03 24.32
N ILE A 376 -10.50 -7.55 23.36
CA ILE A 376 -10.53 -6.14 22.95
C ILE A 376 -11.96 -5.62 23.04
N ASP A 377 -12.15 -4.49 23.70
CA ASP A 377 -13.38 -3.69 23.62
C ASP A 377 -13.12 -2.48 22.71
N ILE A 378 -13.90 -2.35 21.63
CA ILE A 378 -13.74 -1.23 20.69
C ILE A 378 -13.93 0.13 21.37
N GLN A 379 -14.66 0.18 22.49
CA GLN A 379 -14.83 1.42 23.28
C GLN A 379 -13.52 1.91 23.91
N THR A 380 -12.48 1.06 23.99
CA THR A 380 -11.12 1.51 24.38
C THR A 380 -10.54 2.53 23.41
N LEU A 381 -10.91 2.49 22.13
CA LEU A 381 -10.49 3.50 21.16
C LEU A 381 -11.03 4.91 21.47
N LEU A 382 -12.10 5.01 22.26
CA LEU A 382 -12.68 6.27 22.73
C LEU A 382 -12.27 6.62 24.17
N GLY A 383 -11.48 5.79 24.84
CA GLY A 383 -11.14 5.94 26.25
C GLY A 383 -12.27 5.58 27.22
N ASN A 384 -13.35 4.93 26.74
CA ASN A 384 -14.50 4.53 27.55
C ASN A 384 -14.33 3.15 28.21
N SER A 385 -13.24 2.44 27.89
CA SER A 385 -12.89 1.11 28.41
C SER A 385 -11.38 0.93 28.42
N ASN A 386 -10.85 0.08 29.29
CA ASN A 386 -9.43 -0.30 29.29
C ASN A 386 -9.20 -1.73 28.77
N THR A 387 -10.26 -2.43 28.32
CA THR A 387 -10.16 -3.82 27.87
C THR A 387 -9.43 -3.90 26.53
N GLY A 388 -8.25 -4.53 26.54
CA GLY A 388 -7.42 -4.69 25.34
C GLY A 388 -6.46 -3.53 25.06
N TYR A 389 -6.34 -2.55 25.97
CA TYR A 389 -5.42 -1.42 25.81
C TYR A 389 -3.99 -1.86 25.48
N ASP A 390 -3.44 -2.84 26.19
CA ASP A 390 -2.07 -3.34 25.94
C ASP A 390 -1.91 -3.99 24.57
N ILE A 391 -2.97 -4.64 24.06
CA ILE A 391 -2.98 -5.25 22.72
C ILE A 391 -2.97 -4.16 21.66
N LEU A 392 -3.83 -3.15 21.81
CA LEU A 392 -3.89 -1.99 20.92
C LEU A 392 -2.57 -1.22 20.92
N MET A 393 -1.96 -1.00 22.09
CA MET A 393 -0.65 -0.35 22.20
C MET A 393 0.49 -1.21 21.65
N THR A 394 0.33 -2.53 21.60
CA THR A 394 1.29 -3.39 20.91
C THR A 394 1.17 -3.26 19.39
N ASP A 395 -0.05 -3.20 18.85
CA ASP A 395 -0.29 -2.91 17.42
C ASP A 395 0.37 -1.59 16.99
N VAL A 396 0.13 -0.53 17.76
CA VAL A 396 0.75 0.80 17.54
C VAL A 396 2.28 0.71 17.53
N ARG A 397 2.89 0.12 18.57
CA ARG A 397 4.36 0.04 18.66
C ARG A 397 4.97 -0.80 17.55
N GLU A 398 4.35 -1.90 17.18
CA GLU A 398 4.87 -2.80 16.14
C GLU A 398 4.79 -2.16 14.75
N ALA A 399 3.71 -1.44 14.44
CA ALA A 399 3.59 -0.69 13.20
C ALA A 399 4.59 0.48 13.14
N LEU A 400 4.70 1.26 14.22
CA LEU A 400 5.64 2.38 14.29
C LEU A 400 7.09 1.90 14.19
N ALA A 401 7.47 0.79 14.81
CA ALA A 401 8.86 0.29 14.81
C ALA A 401 9.43 -0.01 13.42
N VAL A 402 8.57 -0.21 12.40
CA VAL A 402 8.98 -0.44 11.01
C VAL A 402 8.71 0.75 10.09
N GLY A 403 8.29 1.89 10.64
CA GLY A 403 8.12 3.15 9.92
C GLY A 403 6.73 3.37 9.33
N PHE A 404 5.74 2.57 9.72
CA PHE A 404 4.37 2.75 9.27
C PHE A 404 3.69 3.86 10.08
N ARG A 405 2.83 4.66 9.45
CA ARG A 405 1.85 5.47 10.18
C ARG A 405 0.58 4.65 10.35
N HIS A 406 0.07 4.58 11.56
CA HIS A 406 -0.92 3.59 11.93
C HIS A 406 -2.28 4.21 12.29
N TYR A 407 -3.35 3.44 12.11
CA TYR A 407 -4.68 3.77 12.58
C TYR A 407 -5.41 2.49 12.97
N ILE A 408 -6.21 2.54 14.03
CA ILE A 408 -7.02 1.41 14.49
C ILE A 408 -8.50 1.82 14.48
N THR A 409 -9.35 0.97 13.90
CA THR A 409 -10.79 1.25 13.75
C THR A 409 -11.64 -0.03 13.81
N SER A 410 -12.92 0.08 13.44
CA SER A 410 -13.83 -1.04 13.31
C SER A 410 -13.58 -1.84 12.03
N ALA A 411 -13.99 -3.10 11.99
CA ALA A 411 -13.93 -3.92 10.76
C ALA A 411 -14.70 -3.29 9.57
N SER A 412 -15.79 -2.57 9.84
CA SER A 412 -16.56 -1.82 8.83
C SER A 412 -15.90 -0.49 8.40
N VAL A 413 -14.80 -0.10 9.04
CA VAL A 413 -14.06 1.15 8.79
C VAL A 413 -14.96 2.38 8.99
N ASP A 414 -15.95 2.33 9.87
CA ASP A 414 -16.89 3.43 10.12
C ASP A 414 -16.69 4.10 11.49
N PHE A 415 -15.73 3.62 12.28
CA PHE A 415 -15.51 4.07 13.65
C PHE A 415 -14.35 5.07 13.77
N VAL A 416 -14.67 6.36 13.67
CA VAL A 416 -13.70 7.46 13.76
C VAL A 416 -13.29 7.72 15.21
N ASN A 417 -11.98 7.81 15.45
CA ASN A 417 -11.42 8.02 16.80
C ASN A 417 -10.06 8.73 16.74
N SER A 418 -9.46 8.98 17.91
CA SER A 418 -8.12 9.56 18.07
C SER A 418 -7.14 8.71 18.86
N PHE A 419 -7.42 7.40 19.00
CA PHE A 419 -6.65 6.51 19.87
C PHE A 419 -5.16 6.50 19.55
N VAL A 420 -4.79 6.13 18.31
CA VAL A 420 -3.37 6.00 17.93
C VAL A 420 -2.65 7.34 18.09
N LYS A 421 -3.20 8.39 17.48
CA LYS A 421 -2.65 9.76 17.54
C LYS A 421 -2.44 10.27 18.97
N ASN A 422 -3.31 9.90 19.92
CA ASN A 422 -3.20 10.35 21.32
C ASN A 422 -2.26 9.48 22.16
N ASN A 423 -1.88 8.29 21.69
CA ASN A 423 -1.09 7.32 22.46
C ASN A 423 0.26 6.96 21.81
N GLU A 424 0.52 7.36 20.56
CA GLU A 424 1.81 7.18 19.92
C GLU A 424 2.91 8.07 20.54
N ASP A 425 4.14 7.55 20.58
CA ASP A 425 5.33 8.33 20.93
C ASP A 425 6.17 8.57 19.67
N MET A 426 6.20 9.82 19.21
CA MET A 426 6.91 10.25 18.00
C MET A 426 8.25 10.96 18.30
N THR A 427 8.74 10.88 19.54
CA THR A 427 9.98 11.58 19.98
C THR A 427 11.23 11.02 19.30
N ASP A 428 11.19 9.73 18.95
CA ASP A 428 12.24 8.94 18.30
C ASP A 428 13.70 9.37 18.55
N VAL A 429 14.33 8.67 19.49
CA VAL A 429 15.74 8.85 19.87
C VAL A 429 16.58 7.61 19.57
N ALA A 430 15.99 6.58 18.98
CA ALA A 430 16.67 5.34 18.68
C ALA A 430 17.29 5.43 17.28
N PRO A 431 18.50 4.90 17.05
CA PRO A 431 19.01 4.76 15.71
C PRO A 431 18.30 3.62 14.96
N PRO A 432 18.29 3.64 13.62
CA PRO A 432 17.77 2.54 12.82
C PRO A 432 18.37 1.18 13.17
N GLU A 433 17.53 0.15 13.19
CA GLU A 433 17.94 -1.22 13.44
C GLU A 433 18.09 -2.00 12.13
N TRP A 434 19.25 -2.63 11.94
CA TRP A 434 19.49 -3.46 10.76
C TRP A 434 18.61 -4.70 10.75
N SER A 435 18.08 -5.02 9.58
CA SER A 435 17.26 -6.20 9.30
C SER A 435 17.79 -6.90 8.04
N SER A 436 16.95 -7.69 7.37
CA SER A 436 17.31 -8.31 6.11
C SER A 436 16.10 -8.54 5.21
N ALA A 437 16.26 -8.23 3.92
CA ALA A 437 15.28 -8.61 2.90
C ALA A 437 15.23 -10.13 2.67
N TYR A 438 16.28 -10.87 3.06
CA TYR A 438 16.37 -12.33 3.06
C TYR A 438 16.05 -12.91 4.44
N ASN A 439 15.22 -13.96 4.51
CA ASN A 439 14.94 -14.64 5.78
C ASN A 439 15.14 -16.16 5.65
N ALA A 440 16.27 -16.65 6.17
CA ALA A 440 16.56 -18.09 6.25
C ALA A 440 15.58 -18.86 7.15
N PHE A 441 14.86 -18.16 8.04
CA PHE A 441 13.92 -18.72 9.02
C PHE A 441 12.46 -18.50 8.61
N ASN A 442 12.19 -18.47 7.30
CA ASN A 442 10.86 -18.32 6.71
C ASN A 442 10.05 -19.64 6.66
N TYR A 443 10.13 -20.43 7.73
CA TYR A 443 9.38 -21.68 7.90
C TYR A 443 8.63 -21.61 9.22
N ASN A 444 7.47 -22.26 9.33
CA ASN A 444 6.65 -22.19 10.54
C ASN A 444 7.34 -22.88 11.75
N PRO A 445 7.51 -22.21 12.91
CA PRO A 445 7.19 -20.80 13.20
C PRO A 445 8.20 -19.84 12.57
N ILE A 446 7.69 -18.79 11.91
CA ILE A 446 8.54 -17.78 11.25
C ILE A 446 9.28 -16.98 12.32
N LEU A 447 10.61 -16.92 12.22
CA LEU A 447 11.46 -16.19 13.15
C LEU A 447 12.08 -14.95 12.50
N ALA A 448 12.61 -14.07 13.34
CA ALA A 448 13.35 -12.89 12.91
C ALA A 448 14.52 -13.28 11.98
N PRO A 449 14.74 -12.55 10.88
CA PRO A 449 15.87 -12.80 10.02
C PRO A 449 17.18 -12.46 10.76
N THR A 450 18.28 -13.12 10.40
CA THR A 450 19.60 -12.64 10.80
C THR A 450 19.88 -11.30 10.11
N PRO A 451 20.11 -10.20 10.87
CA PRO A 451 20.42 -8.91 10.26
C PRO A 451 21.68 -8.97 9.39
N ARG A 452 21.61 -8.37 8.19
CA ARG A 452 22.78 -8.16 7.33
C ARG A 452 23.30 -6.74 7.55
N VAL A 453 24.02 -6.57 8.68
CA VAL A 453 24.41 -5.28 9.26
C VAL A 453 25.47 -4.56 8.43
N GLY A 454 25.22 -3.29 8.07
CA GLY A 454 26.20 -2.44 7.42
C GLY A 454 26.51 -2.88 5.99
N ILE A 455 27.69 -2.51 5.51
CA ILE A 455 28.13 -2.86 4.16
C ILE A 455 28.34 -4.38 4.00
N GLN A 456 27.80 -4.96 2.94
CA GLN A 456 27.82 -6.41 2.70
C GLN A 456 28.72 -6.82 1.54
N LYS A 457 28.87 -5.96 0.53
CA LYS A 457 29.70 -6.21 -0.65
C LYS A 457 30.41 -4.95 -1.11
N VAL A 458 31.67 -5.10 -1.52
CA VAL A 458 32.44 -4.10 -2.27
C VAL A 458 33.01 -4.73 -3.53
N ALA A 459 32.95 -4.02 -4.65
CA ALA A 459 33.54 -4.46 -5.92
C ALA A 459 34.12 -3.27 -6.68
N ALA A 460 35.35 -3.41 -7.18
CA ALA A 460 35.89 -2.47 -8.16
C ALA A 460 35.20 -2.71 -9.51
N THR A 461 34.58 -1.67 -10.07
CA THR A 461 33.77 -1.78 -11.29
C THR A 461 34.47 -1.20 -12.50
N VAL A 462 35.12 -0.04 -12.33
CA VAL A 462 36.06 0.55 -13.30
C VAL A 462 37.20 1.25 -12.54
N ALA A 463 38.27 1.61 -13.23
CA ALA A 463 39.41 2.29 -12.61
C ALA A 463 38.96 3.56 -11.86
N GLY A 464 39.27 3.63 -10.57
CA GLY A 464 38.92 4.77 -9.73
C GLY A 464 37.48 4.77 -9.21
N SER A 465 36.75 3.66 -9.31
CA SER A 465 35.43 3.50 -8.71
C SER A 465 35.25 2.19 -7.94
N ILE A 466 34.51 2.28 -6.84
CA ILE A 466 34.06 1.12 -6.07
C ILE A 466 32.53 1.16 -5.96
N THR A 467 31.92 0.01 -6.17
CA THR A 467 30.49 -0.20 -5.96
C THR A 467 30.26 -0.95 -4.66
N LEU A 468 29.34 -0.44 -3.85
CA LEU A 468 29.01 -0.91 -2.51
C LEU A 468 27.58 -1.46 -2.51
N SER A 469 27.32 -2.55 -1.80
CA SER A 469 25.96 -3.09 -1.62
C SER A 469 25.71 -3.45 -0.16
N TRP A 470 24.47 -3.23 0.29
CA TRP A 470 24.05 -3.44 1.68
C TRP A 470 22.55 -3.72 1.77
N ASP A 471 22.13 -4.24 2.92
CA ASP A 471 20.74 -4.58 3.18
C ASP A 471 19.94 -3.45 3.83
N VAL A 472 18.74 -3.75 4.31
CA VAL A 472 17.80 -2.78 4.88
C VAL A 472 17.97 -2.63 6.39
N ALA A 473 17.91 -1.38 6.85
CA ALA A 473 17.59 -1.03 8.24
C ALA A 473 16.16 -0.48 8.33
N LEU A 474 15.53 -0.74 9.48
CA LEU A 474 14.15 -0.35 9.80
C LEU A 474 14.18 0.62 10.97
N ASP A 475 13.23 1.55 10.96
CA ASP A 475 13.13 2.60 11.95
C ASP A 475 11.72 3.22 11.93
N MET A 476 11.35 3.96 12.97
CA MET A 476 10.10 4.72 13.01
C MET A 476 10.03 5.82 11.96
N ASN A 477 11.18 6.36 11.59
CA ASN A 477 11.33 7.40 10.62
C ASN A 477 12.02 6.90 9.35
N LYS A 478 11.98 7.71 8.29
CA LYS A 478 12.56 7.31 7.00
C LYS A 478 14.06 7.09 7.16
N VAL A 479 14.53 5.90 6.77
CA VAL A 479 15.95 5.53 6.83
C VAL A 479 16.68 5.98 5.57
N SER A 480 17.84 6.58 5.77
CA SER A 480 18.85 6.87 4.74
C SER A 480 20.20 6.26 5.14
N TYR A 481 21.16 6.25 4.22
CA TYR A 481 22.46 5.60 4.45
C TYR A 481 23.61 6.56 4.22
N VAL A 482 24.62 6.48 5.09
CA VAL A 482 25.82 7.30 5.04
C VAL A 482 27.03 6.39 4.89
N LEU A 483 27.85 6.68 3.90
CA LEU A 483 29.14 6.07 3.70
C LEU A 483 30.22 6.87 4.43
N TYR A 484 31.08 6.15 5.14
CA TYR A 484 32.36 6.61 5.64
C TYR A 484 33.48 5.85 4.95
N TYR A 485 34.48 6.56 4.42
CA TYR A 485 35.66 5.90 3.83
C TYR A 485 36.96 6.68 4.00
N ARG A 486 38.08 5.96 4.00
CA ARG A 486 39.44 6.48 4.16
C ARG A 486 40.48 5.48 3.66
N THR A 487 41.74 5.91 3.53
CA THR A 487 42.85 5.09 3.01
C THR A 487 43.66 4.37 4.10
N SER A 488 43.25 4.47 5.36
CA SER A 488 43.84 3.75 6.49
C SER A 488 42.76 3.02 7.28
N PRO A 489 43.06 1.95 8.03
CA PRO A 489 42.07 1.28 8.87
C PRO A 489 41.36 2.26 9.82
N PHE A 490 40.09 1.96 10.14
CA PHE A 490 39.34 2.69 11.15
C PHE A 490 39.85 2.36 12.56
N ASP A 491 40.01 3.39 13.39
CA ASP A 491 40.23 3.27 14.82
C ASP A 491 39.00 3.80 15.56
N PHE A 492 38.06 2.90 15.87
CA PHE A 492 36.81 3.26 16.54
C PHE A 492 36.99 3.66 18.01
N ALA A 493 38.16 3.41 18.60
CA ALA A 493 38.45 3.84 19.97
C ALA A 493 38.95 5.30 19.97
N ALA A 494 39.83 5.66 19.04
CA ALA A 494 40.35 7.01 18.91
C ALA A 494 39.38 7.97 18.20
N ASP A 495 38.60 7.47 17.23
CA ASP A 495 37.66 8.24 16.42
C ASP A 495 36.27 7.56 16.35
N PRO A 496 35.54 7.48 17.48
CA PRO A 496 34.22 6.84 17.51
C PRO A 496 33.17 7.55 16.65
N ALA A 497 33.37 8.85 16.39
CA ALA A 497 32.50 9.70 15.57
C ALA A 497 32.87 9.71 14.08
N LEU A 498 33.93 9.00 13.68
CA LEU A 498 34.41 8.93 12.29
C LEU A 498 34.75 10.31 11.69
N ALA A 499 35.17 11.26 12.52
CA ALA A 499 35.45 12.64 12.14
C ALA A 499 36.61 12.77 11.15
N THR A 500 37.49 11.77 11.08
CA THR A 500 38.65 11.74 10.17
C THR A 500 38.39 10.98 8.87
N ALA A 501 37.20 10.41 8.70
CA ALA A 501 36.80 9.74 7.46
C ALA A 501 36.08 10.70 6.50
N THR A 502 36.12 10.39 5.20
CA THR A 502 35.25 11.07 4.24
C THR A 502 33.82 10.59 4.43
N ARG A 503 32.87 11.51 4.59
CA ARG A 503 31.45 11.23 4.81
C ARG A 503 30.62 11.57 3.57
N VAL A 504 29.80 10.63 3.09
CA VAL A 504 28.92 10.81 1.93
C VAL A 504 27.52 10.28 2.25
N VAL A 505 26.50 11.12 2.12
CA VAL A 505 25.10 10.66 2.15
C VAL A 505 24.80 9.95 0.84
N LEU A 506 24.38 8.69 0.91
CA LEU A 506 24.17 7.86 -0.26
C LEU A 506 22.78 8.07 -0.86
N ASN A 507 22.73 8.04 -2.19
CA ASN A 507 21.50 8.01 -2.98
C ASN A 507 21.42 6.65 -3.70
N PRO A 508 20.88 5.60 -3.03
CA PRO A 508 21.05 4.23 -3.52
C PRO A 508 20.14 3.89 -4.70
N SER A 509 20.67 3.09 -5.63
CA SER A 509 19.90 2.40 -6.66
C SER A 509 19.42 1.03 -6.19
N VAL A 510 18.60 0.36 -7.00
CA VAL A 510 18.31 -1.08 -6.83
C VAL A 510 19.61 -1.84 -6.99
N GLY A 511 19.90 -2.76 -6.06
CA GLY A 511 21.10 -3.57 -6.12
C GLY A 511 21.10 -4.55 -7.28
N GLU A 512 22.29 -4.77 -7.85
CA GLU A 512 22.51 -5.72 -8.92
C GLU A 512 21.94 -7.11 -8.58
N GLY A 513 21.15 -7.67 -9.51
CA GLY A 513 20.50 -8.97 -9.36
C GLY A 513 19.20 -8.95 -8.55
N TYR A 514 18.94 -7.93 -7.72
CA TYR A 514 17.77 -7.86 -6.85
C TYR A 514 16.45 -7.89 -7.63
N SER A 515 16.36 -7.15 -8.73
CA SER A 515 15.17 -7.11 -9.59
C SER A 515 14.93 -8.39 -10.41
N SER A 516 15.89 -9.31 -10.42
CA SER A 516 15.84 -10.56 -11.19
C SER A 516 15.65 -11.81 -10.34
N VAL A 517 15.53 -11.66 -9.02
CA VAL A 517 15.40 -12.76 -8.05
C VAL A 517 14.26 -13.71 -8.38
N TRP A 518 13.11 -13.16 -8.78
CA TRP A 518 11.92 -13.93 -9.16
C TRP A 518 12.17 -14.96 -10.27
N ASN A 519 13.14 -14.69 -11.16
CA ASN A 519 13.46 -15.55 -12.29
C ASN A 519 14.45 -16.67 -11.94
N SER A 520 14.83 -16.80 -10.67
CA SER A 520 15.66 -17.91 -10.21
C SER A 520 14.80 -19.13 -9.88
N VAL A 521 15.42 -20.32 -9.93
CA VAL A 521 14.78 -21.59 -9.57
C VAL A 521 14.31 -21.58 -8.10
N ASN A 522 15.03 -20.86 -7.23
CA ASN A 522 14.68 -20.68 -5.83
C ASN A 522 14.84 -19.20 -5.42
N PRO A 523 13.78 -18.37 -5.62
CA PRO A 523 13.84 -16.94 -5.34
C PRO A 523 14.23 -16.60 -3.89
N GLU A 524 13.80 -17.39 -2.91
CA GLU A 524 14.19 -17.17 -1.52
C GLU A 524 15.70 -17.39 -1.31
N GLN A 525 16.27 -18.44 -1.90
CA GLN A 525 17.70 -18.69 -1.82
C GLN A 525 18.53 -17.67 -2.61
N ALA A 526 18.03 -17.20 -3.76
CA ALA A 526 18.71 -16.16 -4.53
C ALA A 526 18.90 -14.86 -3.71
N LEU A 527 17.92 -14.50 -2.87
CA LEU A 527 18.01 -13.34 -1.97
C LEU A 527 19.18 -13.38 -0.98
N GLN A 528 19.71 -14.56 -0.67
CA GLN A 528 20.84 -14.71 0.25
C GLN A 528 22.08 -13.92 -0.19
N THR A 529 22.30 -13.80 -1.50
CA THR A 529 23.53 -13.24 -2.09
C THR A 529 23.35 -11.92 -2.83
N VAL A 530 22.11 -11.41 -2.88
CA VAL A 530 21.78 -10.11 -3.46
C VAL A 530 21.23 -9.18 -2.38
N TYR A 531 21.29 -7.88 -2.66
CA TYR A 531 20.98 -6.84 -1.70
C TYR A 531 20.04 -5.79 -2.31
N PRO A 532 19.09 -5.24 -1.55
CA PRO A 532 18.18 -4.22 -2.06
C PRO A 532 18.90 -2.94 -2.52
N TYR A 533 19.99 -2.55 -1.84
CA TYR A 533 20.67 -1.29 -2.09
C TYR A 533 22.06 -1.44 -2.69
N GLN A 534 22.40 -0.50 -3.57
CA GLN A 534 23.73 -0.33 -4.14
C GLN A 534 24.03 1.14 -4.42
N SER A 535 25.31 1.50 -4.35
CA SER A 535 25.80 2.82 -4.78
C SER A 535 27.24 2.72 -5.27
N THR A 536 27.62 3.57 -6.23
CA THR A 536 28.98 3.62 -6.78
C THR A 536 29.65 4.92 -6.41
N ILE A 537 30.83 4.81 -5.81
CA ILE A 537 31.70 5.92 -5.45
C ILE A 537 32.79 6.03 -6.50
N THR A 538 32.99 7.24 -7.01
CA THR A 538 33.96 7.56 -8.06
C THR A 538 35.02 8.54 -7.57
N GLY A 539 36.08 8.73 -8.35
CA GLY A 539 37.14 9.69 -8.02
C GLY A 539 38.11 9.19 -6.96
N LEU A 540 38.16 7.87 -6.76
CA LEU A 540 39.10 7.23 -5.86
C LEU A 540 40.46 7.07 -6.56
N GLN A 541 41.53 7.12 -5.78
CA GLN A 541 42.89 6.93 -6.31
C GLN A 541 43.08 5.46 -6.71
N HIS A 542 43.61 5.24 -7.91
CA HIS A 542 43.88 3.91 -8.43
C HIS A 542 45.01 3.22 -7.64
N ASN A 543 44.88 1.92 -7.41
CA ASN A 543 45.84 1.11 -6.64
C ASN A 543 46.05 1.55 -5.18
N VAL A 544 45.14 2.34 -4.61
CA VAL A 544 45.14 2.72 -3.20
C VAL A 544 44.07 1.92 -2.45
N PRO A 545 44.40 1.22 -1.36
CA PRO A 545 43.39 0.53 -0.56
C PRO A 545 42.51 1.54 0.18
N TYR A 546 41.20 1.32 0.14
CA TYR A 546 40.20 2.08 0.87
C TYR A 546 39.41 1.16 1.80
N TYR A 547 39.09 1.68 2.97
CA TYR A 547 38.26 1.05 3.99
C TYR A 547 36.90 1.75 3.98
N PHE A 548 35.83 0.97 3.77
CA PHE A 548 34.46 1.47 3.61
C PHE A 548 33.57 0.96 4.74
N LEU A 549 32.72 1.84 5.26
CA LEU A 549 31.73 1.56 6.29
C LEU A 549 30.43 2.27 5.95
N ILE A 550 29.29 1.59 6.06
CA ILE A 550 27.97 2.18 5.86
C ILE A 550 27.20 2.15 7.17
N ARG A 551 26.59 3.28 7.53
CA ARG A 551 25.65 3.41 8.64
C ARG A 551 24.28 3.86 8.13
N ALA A 552 23.23 3.34 8.74
CA ALA A 552 21.87 3.81 8.62
C ALA A 552 21.65 5.02 9.54
N VAL A 553 20.90 5.99 9.04
CA VAL A 553 20.49 7.19 9.77
C VAL A 553 19.04 7.49 9.45
N ASP A 554 18.24 7.72 10.49
CA ASP A 554 16.85 8.10 10.32
C ASP A 554 16.70 9.58 9.91
N SER A 555 15.47 10.04 9.66
CA SER A 555 15.22 11.44 9.34
C SER A 555 15.27 12.39 10.55
N LYS A 556 15.47 11.88 11.76
CA LYS A 556 15.71 12.68 12.98
C LYS A 556 17.20 12.93 13.23
N GLY A 557 18.07 12.20 12.54
CA GLY A 557 19.52 12.28 12.65
C GLY A 557 20.12 11.25 13.60
N ASN A 558 19.35 10.27 14.08
CA ASN A 558 19.88 9.16 14.87
C ASN A 558 20.62 8.21 13.93
N GLU A 559 21.94 8.04 14.15
CA GLU A 559 22.81 7.20 13.33
C GLU A 559 23.22 5.93 14.10
N ASP A 560 23.17 4.78 13.44
CA ASP A 560 23.60 3.52 14.04
C ASP A 560 25.11 3.51 14.33
N ASN A 561 25.56 2.61 15.22
CA ASN A 561 26.95 2.54 15.67
C ASN A 561 27.72 1.32 15.15
N ASN A 562 27.25 0.67 14.08
CA ASN A 562 27.91 -0.50 13.50
C ASN A 562 29.34 -0.18 13.06
N ARG A 563 30.15 -1.23 13.02
CA ARG A 563 31.60 -1.19 12.75
C ARG A 563 32.01 -2.12 11.63
N VAL A 564 31.06 -2.51 10.77
CA VAL A 564 31.34 -3.42 9.65
C VAL A 564 32.13 -2.66 8.59
N VAL A 565 33.37 -3.10 8.37
CA VAL A 565 34.30 -2.48 7.41
C VAL A 565 34.65 -3.51 6.35
N LEU A 566 34.54 -3.10 5.09
CA LEU A 566 35.08 -3.85 3.95
C LEU A 566 36.17 -3.04 3.25
N THR A 567 37.15 -3.73 2.69
CA THR A 567 38.30 -3.11 2.02
C THR A 567 38.26 -3.40 0.53
N ALA A 568 38.53 -2.41 -0.30
CA ALA A 568 38.71 -2.59 -1.75
C ALA A 568 39.79 -1.65 -2.29
N THR A 569 40.31 -1.98 -3.48
CA THR A 569 41.30 -1.18 -4.21
C THR A 569 40.74 -0.89 -5.61
N PRO A 570 40.49 0.39 -5.96
CA PRO A 570 39.91 0.79 -7.25
C PRO A 570 40.86 0.70 -8.44
#